data_AF-A0A6A5GK54-F1
#
_entry.id   AF-A0A6A5GK54-F1
#
_cell.length_a   1.000
_cell.length_b   1.000
_cell.length_c   1.000
_cell.angle_alpha   90.00
_cell.angle_beta   90.00
_cell.angle_gamma   90.00
#
_symmetry.space_group_name_H-M   'P 1'
#
loop_
_entity.id
_entity.type
_entity.pdbx_description
1 polymer ?
#
loop_
_entity_poly.entity_id
_entity_poly.type
_entity_poly.pdbx_seq_one_letter_code
_entity_poly.pdbx_strand_id
1 'polypeptide(L)'
;MIVEQPGCAPHLFEASQLATKSVIVYSDRAEVKRLVTVDLPKGNQEIVIQNVSAVIERQSVRVDGRGVLIQEVQYQEVPMDMTHETDKIVEIERQKVEVENERYAIEDECCSIKKRIDVLDGVAAQISSGPASMPFSAQGSSQLPASGSQPHLTRRHTVTGQEPNPLSMSTTSMSNGFFFNHESLDNLAKFLSYYGDAVRDMKKELRKRQRETEQLSEKIDQLDRQLDQLRCLAEYDSIKRCVSV
;
A
#
# COMPACT_ATOMS: atom_id res chain seq x y z
N MET A 1 -6.04 -65.76 3.90
CA MET A 1 -6.89 -64.55 3.88
C MET A 1 -6.13 -63.48 4.64
N ILE A 2 -5.51 -62.54 3.93
CA ILE A 2 -4.88 -61.37 4.55
C ILE A 2 -6.03 -60.41 4.80
N VAL A 3 -6.33 -60.18 6.08
CA VAL A 3 -7.39 -59.27 6.51
C VAL A 3 -6.78 -57.87 6.50
N GLU A 4 -7.08 -57.09 5.47
CA GLU A 4 -6.85 -55.64 5.51
C GLU A 4 -7.78 -55.06 6.59
N GLN A 5 -7.18 -54.62 7.70
CA GLN A 5 -7.88 -53.81 8.69
C GLN A 5 -8.01 -52.37 8.19
N PRO A 6 -9.10 -51.67 8.51
CA PRO A 6 -9.31 -50.28 8.11
C PRO A 6 -8.22 -49.42 8.75
N GLY A 7 -7.42 -48.76 7.91
CA GLY A 7 -6.25 -47.98 8.33
C GLY A 7 -6.61 -46.92 9.38
N CYS A 8 -5.93 -46.98 10.51
CA CYS A 8 -5.84 -45.84 11.41
C CYS A 8 -5.17 -44.69 10.67
N ALA A 9 -5.67 -43.46 10.80
CA ALA A 9 -5.06 -42.30 10.15
C ALA A 9 -3.57 -42.20 10.55
N PRO A 10 -2.67 -41.86 9.62
CA PRO A 10 -1.24 -41.77 9.92
C PRO A 10 -0.97 -40.70 10.96
N HIS A 11 -0.01 -40.97 11.85
CA HIS A 11 0.43 -39.98 12.83
C HIS A 11 1.36 -38.97 12.16
N LEU A 12 0.89 -37.73 12.03
CA LEU A 12 1.59 -36.67 11.30
C LEU A 12 2.48 -35.83 12.23
N PHE A 13 3.72 -35.60 11.82
CA PHE A 13 4.67 -34.74 12.53
C PHE A 13 5.37 -33.77 11.57
N GLU A 14 5.59 -32.54 12.02
CA GLU A 14 6.42 -31.57 11.30
C GLU A 14 7.88 -31.73 11.71
N ALA A 15 8.78 -31.95 10.74
CA ALA A 15 10.18 -32.20 11.03
C ALA A 15 10.81 -31.05 11.84
N SER A 16 10.41 -29.80 11.59
CA SER A 16 10.88 -28.59 12.27
C SER A 16 10.51 -28.53 13.75
N GLN A 17 9.45 -29.23 14.15
CA GLN A 17 8.94 -29.26 15.53
C GLN A 17 9.55 -30.41 16.35
N LEU A 18 10.24 -31.36 15.70
CA LEU A 18 10.86 -32.49 16.38
C LEU A 18 12.10 -32.05 17.16
N ALA A 19 12.16 -32.46 18.43
CA ALA A 19 13.31 -32.17 19.29
C ALA A 19 14.58 -32.83 18.76
N THR A 20 15.66 -32.04 18.62
CA THR A 20 16.97 -32.56 18.21
C THR A 20 17.66 -33.17 19.43
N LYS A 21 17.94 -34.47 19.36
CA LYS A 21 18.61 -35.23 20.41
C LYS A 21 20.13 -35.11 20.32
N SER A 22 20.68 -35.18 19.12
CA SER A 22 22.12 -35.05 18.88
C SER A 22 22.40 -34.62 17.45
N VAL A 23 23.53 -33.93 17.26
CA VAL A 23 24.08 -33.59 15.95
C VAL A 23 25.55 -33.99 15.95
N ILE A 24 25.96 -34.76 14.94
CA ILE A 24 27.35 -35.12 14.69
C ILE A 24 27.74 -34.50 13.37
N VAL A 25 28.74 -33.62 13.39
CA VAL A 25 29.20 -32.90 12.20
C VAL A 25 30.46 -33.58 11.67
N TYR A 26 30.42 -33.97 10.39
CA TYR A 26 31.54 -34.45 9.60
C TYR A 26 32.05 -33.32 8.70
N SER A 27 33.12 -33.58 7.95
CA SER A 27 33.71 -32.59 7.04
C SER A 27 32.79 -32.15 5.91
N ASP A 28 31.90 -33.04 5.45
CA ASP A 28 31.05 -32.85 4.27
C ASP A 28 29.55 -32.94 4.57
N ARG A 29 29.16 -33.43 5.75
CA ARG A 29 27.76 -33.68 6.12
C ARG A 29 27.56 -33.61 7.63
N ALA A 30 26.30 -33.60 8.06
CA ALA A 30 25.96 -33.74 9.47
C ALA A 30 24.89 -34.83 9.65
N GLU A 31 25.06 -35.66 10.66
CA GLU A 31 24.04 -36.58 11.12
C GLU A 31 23.22 -35.91 12.22
N VAL A 32 21.90 -35.79 12.01
CA VAL A 32 20.98 -35.16 12.96
C VAL A 32 20.01 -36.23 13.46
N LYS A 33 20.05 -36.53 14.77
CA LYS A 33 19.10 -37.45 15.40
C LYS A 33 17.98 -36.63 16.05
N ARG A 34 16.75 -36.81 15.59
CA ARG A 34 15.55 -36.21 16.20
C ARG A 34 14.72 -37.26 16.92
N LEU A 35 13.92 -36.82 17.89
CA LEU A 35 13.08 -37.69 18.69
C LEU A 35 11.60 -37.47 18.34
N VAL A 36 10.91 -38.57 18.06
CA VAL A 36 9.44 -38.64 17.97
C VAL A 36 8.96 -39.44 19.18
N THR A 37 7.89 -38.99 19.84
CA THR A 37 7.26 -39.71 20.95
C THR A 37 5.76 -39.69 20.69
N VAL A 38 5.18 -40.89 20.59
CA VAL A 38 3.77 -41.08 20.22
C VAL A 38 3.26 -42.37 20.84
N ASP A 39 2.02 -42.34 21.31
CA ASP A 39 1.35 -43.53 21.83
C ASP A 39 0.72 -44.29 20.66
N LEU A 40 1.26 -45.48 20.37
CA LEU A 40 0.80 -46.32 19.27
C LEU A 40 -0.10 -47.45 19.81
N PRO A 41 -1.32 -47.62 19.27
CA PRO A 41 -2.14 -48.79 19.57
C PRO A 41 -1.49 -50.06 19.01
N LYS A 42 -1.96 -51.23 19.48
CA LYS A 42 -1.52 -52.52 18.93
C LYS A 42 -1.97 -52.65 17.48
N GLY A 43 -1.05 -53.00 16.58
CA GLY A 43 -1.32 -53.20 15.17
C GLY A 43 -0.23 -52.59 14.30
N ASN A 44 -0.52 -52.49 13.00
CA ASN A 44 0.31 -51.76 12.05
C ASN A 44 -0.12 -50.29 12.06
N GLN A 45 0.80 -49.40 12.42
CA GLN A 45 0.58 -47.96 12.46
C GLN A 45 1.60 -47.29 11.54
N GLU A 46 1.20 -46.19 10.92
CA GLU A 46 2.06 -45.38 10.07
C GLU A 46 2.37 -44.05 10.75
N ILE A 47 3.64 -43.66 10.75
CA ILE A 47 4.13 -42.36 11.20
C ILE A 47 4.68 -41.61 9.99
N VAL A 48 4.19 -40.39 9.76
CA VAL A 48 4.64 -39.55 8.65
C VAL A 48 5.28 -38.27 9.19
N ILE A 49 6.56 -38.09 8.88
CA ILE A 49 7.31 -36.87 9.18
C ILE A 49 7.33 -36.01 7.93
N GLN A 50 6.68 -34.85 7.98
CA GLN A 50 6.54 -33.89 6.88
C GLN A 50 7.63 -32.82 6.91
N ASN A 51 7.85 -32.19 5.76
CA ASN A 51 8.77 -31.07 5.56
C ASN A 51 10.19 -31.37 6.05
N VAL A 52 10.69 -32.57 5.75
CA VAL A 52 12.11 -32.89 5.92
C VAL A 52 12.95 -32.04 4.97
N SER A 53 14.16 -31.71 5.42
CA SER A 53 15.03 -30.75 4.74
C SER A 53 15.36 -31.17 3.31
N ALA A 54 15.42 -30.20 2.39
CA ALA A 54 15.81 -30.41 1.00
C ALA A 54 17.21 -30.98 0.82
N VAL A 55 18.10 -30.79 1.80
CA VAL A 55 19.49 -31.29 1.75
C VAL A 55 19.65 -32.68 2.35
N ILE A 56 18.56 -33.34 2.75
CA ILE A 56 18.63 -34.69 3.31
C ILE A 56 19.12 -35.69 2.26
N GLU A 57 20.05 -36.56 2.66
CA GLU A 57 20.52 -37.64 1.79
C GLU A 57 19.50 -38.78 1.81
N ARG A 58 18.84 -39.03 0.67
CA ARG A 58 17.69 -39.97 0.57
C ARG A 58 17.99 -41.37 1.12
N GLN A 59 19.21 -41.84 0.91
CA GLN A 59 19.65 -43.18 1.35
C GLN A 59 20.23 -43.21 2.76
N SER A 60 20.31 -42.06 3.46
CA SER A 60 20.85 -41.97 4.82
C SER A 60 19.77 -41.95 5.91
N VAL A 61 18.49 -41.99 5.54
CA VAL A 61 17.39 -42.01 6.51
C VAL A 61 17.39 -43.34 7.26
N ARG A 62 17.50 -43.27 8.58
CA ARG A 62 17.46 -44.43 9.48
C ARG A 62 16.50 -44.12 10.63
N VAL A 63 15.75 -45.11 11.05
CA VAL A 63 14.79 -44.98 12.14
C VAL A 63 15.05 -46.06 13.18
N ASP A 64 14.94 -45.67 14.44
CA ASP A 64 15.27 -46.48 15.59
C ASP A 64 14.08 -46.46 16.56
N GLY A 65 13.46 -47.61 16.77
CA GLY A 65 12.23 -47.74 17.55
C GLY A 65 12.48 -48.38 18.90
N ARG A 66 11.88 -47.85 19.98
CA ARG A 66 11.83 -48.52 21.29
C ARG A 66 10.43 -49.06 21.52
N GLY A 67 10.32 -50.38 21.71
CA GLY A 67 9.04 -51.06 21.96
C GLY A 67 8.18 -51.29 20.70
N VAL A 68 8.74 -51.06 19.51
CA VAL A 68 8.07 -51.21 18.22
C VAL A 68 8.96 -51.98 17.24
N LEU A 69 8.36 -52.70 16.30
CA LEU A 69 9.07 -53.31 15.17
C LEU A 69 8.86 -52.43 13.94
N ILE A 70 9.94 -51.89 13.38
CA ILE A 70 9.89 -51.08 12.17
C ILE A 70 9.75 -52.03 10.98
N GLN A 71 8.69 -51.87 10.19
CA GLN A 71 8.45 -52.70 9.02
C GLN A 71 9.11 -52.09 7.78
N GLU A 72 8.90 -50.79 7.57
CA GLU A 72 9.38 -50.09 6.39
C GLU A 72 9.76 -48.66 6.75
N VAL A 73 10.70 -48.09 5.99
CA VAL A 73 11.00 -46.66 6.04
C VAL A 73 11.07 -46.17 4.61
N GLN A 74 10.16 -45.29 4.22
CA GLN A 74 10.15 -44.71 2.87
C GLN A 74 10.39 -43.21 2.95
N TYR A 75 11.25 -42.72 2.07
CA TYR A 75 11.40 -41.31 1.80
C TYR A 75 10.68 -40.98 0.49
N GLN A 76 9.79 -40.00 0.53
CA GLN A 76 8.97 -39.60 -0.60
C GLN A 76 9.13 -38.10 -0.87
N GLU A 77 9.23 -37.76 -2.14
CA GLU A 77 9.15 -36.39 -2.64
C GLU A 77 7.91 -36.30 -3.52
N VAL A 78 6.99 -35.42 -3.15
CA VAL A 78 5.75 -35.18 -3.88
C VAL A 78 5.76 -33.72 -4.31
N PRO A 79 5.62 -33.42 -5.62
CA PRO A 79 5.39 -32.04 -6.05
C PRO A 79 4.20 -31.47 -5.27
N MET A 80 4.38 -30.28 -4.69
CA MET A 80 3.29 -29.62 -4.01
C MET A 80 2.21 -29.25 -5.02
N ASP A 81 0.97 -29.42 -4.61
CA ASP A 81 -0.16 -28.92 -5.38
C ASP A 81 -0.26 -27.40 -5.20
N MET A 82 0.27 -26.68 -6.19
CA MET A 82 0.31 -25.21 -6.19
C MET A 82 -1.05 -24.57 -6.47
N THR A 83 -2.09 -25.35 -6.78
CA THR A 83 -3.43 -24.78 -7.07
C THR A 83 -3.97 -23.98 -5.89
N HIS A 84 -3.91 -24.54 -4.68
CA HIS A 84 -4.36 -23.85 -3.46
C HIS A 84 -3.54 -22.61 -3.10
N GLU A 85 -2.23 -22.61 -3.38
CA GLU A 85 -1.38 -21.44 -3.17
C GLU A 85 -1.66 -20.37 -4.22
N THR A 86 -1.92 -20.78 -5.46
CA THR A 86 -2.34 -19.89 -6.56
C THR A 86 -3.67 -19.22 -6.23
N ASP A 87 -4.66 -19.97 -5.73
CA ASP A 87 -5.96 -19.42 -5.31
C ASP A 87 -5.80 -18.36 -4.20
N LYS A 88 -4.91 -18.62 -3.22
CA LYS A 88 -4.60 -17.66 -2.15
C LYS A 88 -3.92 -16.40 -2.70
N ILE A 89 -2.99 -16.54 -3.64
CA ILE A 89 -2.33 -15.41 -4.31
C ILE A 89 -3.37 -14.54 -5.02
N VAL A 90 -4.24 -15.16 -5.83
CA VAL A 90 -5.30 -14.45 -6.56
C VAL A 90 -6.25 -13.73 -5.60
N GLU A 91 -6.61 -14.36 -4.49
CA GLU A 91 -7.48 -13.75 -3.48
C GLU A 91 -6.82 -12.56 -2.78
N ILE A 92 -5.53 -12.67 -2.41
CA ILE A 92 -4.79 -11.56 -1.78
C ILE A 92 -4.59 -10.41 -2.78
N GLU A 93 -4.31 -10.70 -4.05
CA GLU A 93 -4.25 -9.68 -5.12
C GLU A 93 -5.57 -8.94 -5.28
N ARG A 94 -6.69 -9.68 -5.29
CA ARG A 94 -8.04 -9.10 -5.33
C ARG A 94 -8.30 -8.17 -4.15
N GLN A 95 -7.95 -8.60 -2.94
CA GLN A 95 -8.09 -7.79 -1.72
C GLN A 95 -7.19 -6.55 -1.75
N LYS A 96 -5.96 -6.67 -2.28
CA LYS A 96 -5.06 -5.53 -2.45
C LYS A 96 -5.70 -4.47 -3.34
N VAL A 97 -6.21 -4.87 -4.51
CA VAL A 97 -6.87 -3.95 -5.45
C VAL A 97 -8.08 -3.26 -4.81
N GLU A 98 -8.88 -3.99 -4.02
CA GLU A 98 -10.03 -3.41 -3.31
C GLU A 98 -9.59 -2.34 -2.30
N VAL A 99 -8.57 -2.62 -1.50
CA VAL A 99 -8.01 -1.69 -0.51
C VAL A 99 -7.32 -0.48 -1.18
N GLU A 100 -6.64 -0.69 -2.32
CA GLU A 100 -6.06 0.39 -3.12
C GLU A 100 -7.14 1.34 -3.65
N ASN A 101 -8.24 0.80 -4.18
CA ASN A 101 -9.37 1.59 -4.66
C ASN A 101 -10.01 2.41 -3.53
N GLU A 102 -10.18 1.81 -2.34
CA GLU A 102 -10.67 2.52 -1.16
C GLU A 102 -9.72 3.66 -0.75
N ARG A 103 -8.41 3.40 -0.76
CA ARG A 103 -7.39 4.41 -0.45
C ARG A 103 -7.45 5.58 -1.42
N TYR A 104 -7.56 5.32 -2.73
CA TYR A 104 -7.67 6.36 -3.75
C TYR A 104 -8.95 7.20 -3.58
N ALA A 105 -10.08 6.56 -3.27
CA ALA A 105 -11.32 7.28 -3.01
C ALA A 105 -11.19 8.26 -1.82
N ILE A 106 -10.56 7.83 -0.71
CA ILE A 106 -10.33 8.70 0.45
C ILE A 106 -9.32 9.82 0.11
N GLU A 107 -8.31 9.54 -0.70
CA GLU A 107 -7.33 10.55 -1.13
C GLU A 107 -7.97 11.64 -2.00
N ASP A 108 -8.89 11.26 -2.89
CA ASP A 108 -9.69 12.20 -3.68
C ASP A 108 -10.56 13.09 -2.78
N GLU A 109 -11.18 12.52 -1.74
CA GLU A 109 -11.92 13.28 -0.74
C GLU A 109 -11.02 14.24 0.03
N CYS A 110 -9.83 13.81 0.44
CA CYS A 110 -8.84 14.68 1.08
C CYS A 110 -8.43 15.85 0.16
N CYS A 111 -8.23 15.58 -1.12
CA CYS A 111 -7.90 16.58 -2.14
C CYS A 111 -9.03 17.61 -2.28
N SER A 112 -10.28 17.15 -2.32
CA SER A 112 -11.47 18.01 -2.36
C SER A 112 -11.58 18.90 -1.11
N ILE A 113 -11.36 18.34 0.09
CA ILE A 113 -11.40 19.10 1.35
C ILE A 113 -10.30 20.17 1.38
N LYS A 114 -9.07 19.83 0.97
CA LYS A 114 -7.95 20.79 0.89
C LYS A 114 -8.30 21.96 -0.02
N LYS A 115 -8.81 21.69 -1.23
CA LYS A 115 -9.24 22.73 -2.18
C LYS A 115 -10.33 23.64 -1.61
N ARG A 116 -11.30 23.08 -0.86
CA ARG A 116 -12.35 23.88 -0.21
C ARG A 116 -11.79 24.81 0.87
N ILE A 117 -10.81 24.34 1.66
CA ILE A 117 -10.09 25.17 2.63
C ILE A 117 -9.35 26.29 1.90
N ASP A 118 -8.61 25.97 0.84
CA ASP A 118 -7.82 26.96 0.08
C ASP A 118 -8.70 28.08 -0.51
N VAL A 119 -9.89 27.72 -1.03
CA VAL A 119 -10.86 28.70 -1.54
C VAL A 119 -11.35 29.62 -0.41
N LEU A 120 -11.71 29.05 0.73
CA LEU A 120 -12.15 29.84 1.89
C LEU A 120 -11.04 30.75 2.43
N ASP A 121 -9.82 30.24 2.51
CA ASP A 121 -8.63 31.00 2.94
C ASP A 121 -8.34 32.14 1.95
N GLY A 122 -8.48 31.90 0.64
CA GLY A 122 -8.35 32.93 -0.40
C GLY A 122 -9.37 34.05 -0.29
N VAL A 123 -10.65 33.71 -0.04
CA VAL A 123 -11.70 34.72 0.18
C VAL A 123 -11.43 35.54 1.45
N ALA A 124 -11.05 34.88 2.55
CA ALA A 124 -10.69 35.56 3.79
C ALA A 124 -9.49 36.51 3.60
N ALA A 125 -8.47 36.10 2.84
CA ALA A 125 -7.32 36.92 2.52
C ALA A 125 -7.71 38.19 1.74
N GLN A 126 -8.55 38.07 0.71
CA GLN A 126 -9.03 39.21 -0.08
C GLN A 126 -9.80 40.24 0.75
N ILE A 127 -10.63 39.75 1.69
CA ILE A 127 -11.36 40.61 2.63
C ILE A 127 -10.39 41.34 3.56
N SER A 128 -9.34 40.66 4.04
CA SER A 128 -8.34 41.24 4.95
C SER A 128 -7.45 42.29 4.28
N SER A 129 -7.16 42.14 2.98
CA SER A 129 -6.27 43.06 2.24
C SER A 129 -6.94 44.38 1.85
N GLY A 130 -8.26 44.51 1.98
CA GLY A 130 -9.01 45.66 1.48
C GLY A 130 -8.91 45.81 -0.06
N PRO A 131 -9.62 46.78 -0.68
CA PRO A 131 -9.39 47.08 -2.09
C PRO A 131 -7.96 47.61 -2.25
N ALA A 132 -7.16 46.93 -3.06
CA ALA A 132 -5.80 47.35 -3.37
C ALA A 132 -5.81 48.79 -3.89
N SER A 133 -5.29 49.73 -3.09
CA SER A 133 -4.85 51.02 -3.61
C SER A 133 -3.66 50.73 -4.53
N MET A 134 -3.92 50.62 -5.83
CA MET A 134 -2.87 50.66 -6.84
C MET A 134 -2.03 51.93 -6.61
N PRO A 135 -0.69 51.86 -6.66
CA PRO A 135 0.14 53.04 -6.51
C PRO A 135 -0.12 53.99 -7.68
N PHE A 136 -0.45 55.23 -7.34
CA PHE A 136 -0.51 56.37 -8.24
C PHE A 136 0.87 56.58 -8.87
N SER A 137 1.11 56.03 -10.06
CA SER A 137 2.24 56.42 -10.89
C SER A 137 1.94 57.80 -11.50
N ALA A 138 2.36 58.84 -10.77
CA ALA A 138 2.45 60.19 -11.27
C ALA A 138 3.32 60.22 -12.53
N GLN A 139 2.79 60.85 -13.58
CA GLN A 139 3.50 61.20 -14.80
C GLN A 139 4.81 61.94 -14.48
N GLY A 140 5.92 61.36 -14.91
CA GLY A 140 7.21 62.04 -15.07
C GLY A 140 7.72 61.76 -16.47
N SER A 141 7.30 62.59 -17.43
CA SER A 141 7.77 62.57 -18.82
C SER A 141 9.12 63.30 -18.91
N SER A 142 10.19 62.61 -19.32
CA SER A 142 11.33 63.22 -20.05
C SER A 142 12.27 62.16 -20.68
N GLN A 143 12.08 61.96 -21.99
CA GLN A 143 13.05 61.72 -23.07
C GLN A 143 14.49 61.18 -22.78
N LEU A 144 14.76 59.92 -23.21
CA LEU A 144 15.76 59.38 -24.20
C LEU A 144 17.26 59.85 -24.21
N PRO A 145 18.22 59.11 -24.87
CA PRO A 145 18.70 57.71 -24.68
C PRO A 145 20.26 57.54 -24.88
N ALA A 146 20.83 56.33 -24.73
CA ALA A 146 21.81 55.68 -25.65
C ALA A 146 22.65 54.54 -25.02
N SER A 147 22.66 53.36 -25.66
CA SER A 147 23.85 52.75 -26.32
C SER A 147 23.75 51.21 -26.45
N GLY A 148 23.88 50.71 -27.70
CA GLY A 148 24.29 49.37 -28.20
C GLY A 148 23.66 48.10 -27.62
N SER A 149 23.32 47.02 -28.33
CA SER A 149 23.71 46.52 -29.66
C SER A 149 22.75 45.37 -30.06
N GLN A 150 22.38 45.29 -31.35
CA GLN A 150 21.65 44.19 -32.01
C GLN A 150 22.58 42.95 -32.27
N PRO A 151 22.17 41.83 -32.95
CA PRO A 151 20.89 41.46 -33.61
C PRO A 151 20.37 40.01 -33.40
N HIS A 152 19.11 39.74 -33.75
CA HIS A 152 18.76 38.54 -34.53
C HIS A 152 17.50 38.78 -35.38
N LEU A 153 17.63 38.54 -36.68
CA LEU A 153 16.57 38.56 -37.71
C LEU A 153 15.74 37.26 -37.58
N THR A 154 14.42 37.24 -37.74
CA THR A 154 13.78 37.03 -39.05
C THR A 154 12.32 37.53 -39.09
N ARG A 155 12.02 38.18 -40.22
CA ARG A 155 10.80 38.80 -40.76
C ARG A 155 9.83 37.72 -41.32
N ARG A 156 8.55 37.67 -40.89
CA ARG A 156 7.28 38.29 -41.40
C ARG A 156 6.64 37.53 -42.61
N HIS A 157 5.34 37.19 -42.59
CA HIS A 157 4.19 37.91 -43.20
C HIS A 157 2.85 37.24 -42.77
N THR A 158 1.89 37.88 -42.07
CA THR A 158 0.77 38.79 -42.46
C THR A 158 -0.41 38.16 -43.23
N VAL A 159 -1.64 38.31 -42.70
CA VAL A 159 -2.89 38.83 -43.33
C VAL A 159 -3.99 38.88 -42.23
N THR A 160 -4.33 40.05 -41.66
CA THR A 160 -5.45 41.00 -41.97
C THR A 160 -6.83 40.58 -41.42
N GLY A 161 -7.40 41.41 -40.53
CA GLY A 161 -8.81 41.38 -40.10
C GLY A 161 -9.11 42.20 -38.84
N GLN A 162 -9.50 43.46 -39.01
CA GLN A 162 -10.05 44.38 -37.99
C GLN A 162 -11.37 43.84 -37.40
N GLU A 163 -11.66 44.02 -36.10
CA GLU A 163 -12.43 45.16 -35.56
C GLU A 163 -12.19 45.30 -34.03
N PRO A 164 -11.98 46.51 -33.48
CA PRO A 164 -11.98 46.76 -32.04
C PRO A 164 -13.40 47.09 -31.56
N ASN A 165 -13.98 46.24 -30.71
CA ASN A 165 -15.27 46.49 -30.07
C ASN A 165 -15.09 47.48 -28.90
N PRO A 166 -15.64 48.71 -28.92
CA PRO A 166 -15.57 49.63 -27.79
C PRO A 166 -16.80 49.44 -26.90
N LEU A 167 -16.86 48.33 -26.17
CA LEU A 167 -17.72 48.29 -24.99
C LEU A 167 -16.98 48.98 -23.86
N SER A 168 -17.19 50.29 -23.82
CA SER A 168 -17.14 51.16 -22.65
C SER A 168 -17.38 50.35 -21.37
N MET A 169 -16.29 49.96 -20.69
CA MET A 169 -16.37 49.67 -19.26
C MET A 169 -16.74 50.98 -18.60
N SER A 170 -18.02 51.11 -18.27
CA SER A 170 -18.45 51.91 -17.14
C SER A 170 -17.57 51.52 -15.96
N THR A 171 -16.55 52.33 -15.71
CA THR A 171 -15.93 52.44 -14.41
C THR A 171 -17.02 52.94 -13.46
N THR A 172 -17.88 52.02 -13.02
CA THR A 172 -18.63 52.22 -11.79
C THR A 172 -17.57 52.19 -10.72
N SER A 173 -17.15 53.40 -10.35
CA SER A 173 -16.49 53.71 -9.10
C SER A 173 -17.32 53.15 -7.95
N MET A 174 -17.14 51.87 -7.63
CA MET A 174 -17.50 51.31 -6.33
C MET A 174 -16.45 51.75 -5.31
N SER A 175 -16.20 53.05 -5.24
CA SER A 175 -15.41 53.68 -4.21
C SER A 175 -16.33 53.95 -3.01
N ASN A 176 -15.97 53.33 -1.88
CA ASN A 176 -16.36 53.72 -0.53
C ASN A 176 -17.76 53.28 -0.02
N GLY A 177 -18.47 52.35 -0.66
CA GLY A 177 -19.77 51.86 -0.14
C GLY A 177 -19.71 50.63 0.78
N PHE A 178 -18.66 49.81 0.68
CA PHE A 178 -18.66 48.46 1.30
C PHE A 178 -18.63 48.49 2.85
N PHE A 179 -17.95 49.47 3.44
CA PHE A 179 -17.81 49.58 4.91
C PHE A 179 -18.86 50.47 5.57
N PHE A 180 -19.72 51.15 4.81
CA PHE A 180 -20.72 52.09 5.33
C PHE A 180 -22.15 51.51 5.30
N ASN A 181 -22.33 50.30 4.77
CA ASN A 181 -23.60 49.59 4.80
C ASN A 181 -23.60 48.61 5.98
N HIS A 182 -24.51 48.80 6.94
CA HIS A 182 -24.68 47.93 8.11
C HIS A 182 -24.90 46.46 7.68
N GLU A 183 -25.62 46.23 6.59
CA GLU A 183 -25.86 44.91 6.01
C GLU A 183 -24.56 44.22 5.52
N SER A 184 -23.63 44.97 4.94
CA SER A 184 -22.34 44.43 4.47
C SER A 184 -21.43 44.02 5.64
N LEU A 185 -21.47 44.78 6.75
CA LEU A 185 -20.76 44.42 8.00
C LEU A 185 -21.38 43.19 8.67
N ASP A 186 -22.71 43.08 8.70
CA ASP A 186 -23.40 41.90 9.22
C ASP A 186 -23.11 40.64 8.39
N ASN A 187 -23.09 40.76 7.07
CA ASN A 187 -22.73 39.66 6.17
C ASN A 187 -21.26 39.26 6.29
N LEU A 188 -20.36 40.22 6.52
CA LEU A 188 -18.96 39.95 6.82
C LEU A 188 -18.80 39.21 8.15
N ALA A 189 -19.49 39.64 9.22
CA ALA A 189 -19.46 38.96 10.51
C ALA A 189 -19.97 37.51 10.40
N LYS A 190 -21.07 37.29 9.65
CA LYS A 190 -21.58 35.94 9.35
C LYS A 190 -20.56 35.11 8.58
N PHE A 191 -19.92 35.67 7.56
CA PHE A 191 -18.87 34.99 6.80
C PHE A 191 -17.70 34.59 7.69
N LEU A 192 -17.17 35.49 8.51
CA LEU A 192 -16.01 35.20 9.36
C LEU A 192 -16.32 34.10 10.40
N SER A 193 -17.53 34.12 10.97
CA SER A 193 -17.99 33.03 11.84
C SER A 193 -18.07 31.71 11.09
N TYR A 194 -18.74 31.69 9.94
CA TYR A 194 -18.86 30.48 9.11
C TYR A 194 -17.48 29.96 8.66
N TYR A 195 -16.59 30.85 8.22
CA TYR A 195 -15.23 30.52 7.81
C TYR A 195 -14.46 29.82 8.93
N GLY A 196 -14.46 30.40 10.13
CA GLY A 196 -13.76 29.84 11.28
C GLY A 196 -14.29 28.46 11.67
N ASP A 197 -15.61 28.28 11.63
CA ASP A 197 -16.23 26.99 11.94
C ASP A 197 -16.00 25.95 10.84
N ALA A 198 -16.26 26.31 9.58
CA ALA A 198 -16.13 25.43 8.43
C ALA A 198 -14.68 24.97 8.21
N VAL A 199 -13.69 25.86 8.29
CA VAL A 199 -12.28 25.48 8.12
C VAL A 199 -11.81 24.59 9.27
N ARG A 200 -12.25 24.86 10.51
CA ARG A 200 -11.92 24.02 11.67
C ARG A 200 -12.48 22.61 11.49
N ASP A 201 -13.73 22.48 11.08
CA ASP A 201 -14.39 21.19 10.88
C ASP A 201 -13.79 20.44 9.68
N MET A 202 -13.53 21.13 8.57
CA MET A 202 -12.84 20.56 7.41
C MET A 202 -11.42 20.08 7.75
N LYS A 203 -10.65 20.85 8.53
CA LYS A 203 -9.31 20.42 9.00
C LYS A 203 -9.39 19.23 9.96
N LYS A 204 -10.45 19.12 10.75
CA LYS A 204 -10.68 17.96 11.63
C LYS A 204 -10.97 16.72 10.80
N GLU A 205 -11.86 16.83 9.81
CA GLU A 205 -12.20 15.74 8.89
C GLU A 205 -11.00 15.32 8.05
N LEU A 206 -10.23 16.27 7.52
CA LEU A 206 -9.02 16.00 6.74
C LEU A 206 -8.01 15.13 7.53
N ARG A 207 -7.77 15.47 8.80
CA ARG A 207 -6.86 14.68 9.67
C ARG A 207 -7.42 13.31 10.00
N LYS A 208 -8.74 13.12 9.98
CA LYS A 208 -9.36 11.82 10.20
C LYS A 208 -9.16 10.95 8.96
N ARG A 209 -9.53 11.46 7.78
CA ARG A 209 -9.36 10.77 6.49
C ARG A 209 -7.88 10.46 6.20
N GLN A 210 -6.96 11.35 6.53
CA GLN A 210 -5.53 11.10 6.34
C GLN A 210 -5.01 9.93 7.19
N ARG A 211 -5.54 9.75 8.41
CA ARG A 211 -5.23 8.56 9.24
C ARG A 211 -5.84 7.29 8.64
N GLU A 212 -7.03 7.38 8.05
CA GLU A 212 -7.64 6.24 7.33
C GLU A 212 -6.79 5.87 6.10
N THR A 213 -6.28 6.84 5.34
CA THR A 213 -5.33 6.61 4.24
C THR A 213 -4.05 5.93 4.70
N GLU A 214 -3.47 6.36 5.83
CA GLU A 214 -2.27 5.74 6.42
C GLU A 214 -2.54 4.28 6.81
N GLN A 215 -3.68 3.99 7.45
CA GLN A 215 -4.08 2.61 7.80
C GLN A 215 -4.26 1.71 6.58
N LEU A 216 -4.89 2.22 5.51
CA LEU A 216 -5.03 1.47 4.27
C LEU A 216 -3.68 1.24 3.59
N SER A 217 -2.77 2.22 3.65
CA SER A 217 -1.40 2.07 3.14
C SER A 217 -0.63 0.96 3.88
N GLU A 218 -0.70 0.94 5.21
CA GLU A 218 -0.07 -0.12 6.01
C GLU A 218 -0.65 -1.50 5.69
N LYS A 219 -1.96 -1.58 5.42
CA LYS A 219 -2.62 -2.81 5.01
C LYS A 219 -2.15 -3.28 3.63
N ILE A 220 -1.99 -2.38 2.66
CA ILE A 220 -1.43 -2.70 1.34
C ILE A 220 -0.02 -3.27 1.49
N ASP A 221 0.85 -2.63 2.28
CA ASP A 221 2.21 -3.12 2.51
C ASP A 221 2.23 -4.51 3.17
N GLN A 222 1.26 -4.82 4.04
CA GLN A 222 1.12 -6.15 4.63
C GLN A 222 0.71 -7.19 3.59
N LEU A 223 -0.24 -6.87 2.71
CA LEU A 223 -0.68 -7.76 1.63
C LEU A 223 0.46 -8.01 0.63
N ASP A 224 1.25 -6.98 0.30
CA ASP A 224 2.42 -7.13 -0.58
C ASP A 224 3.48 -8.05 0.02
N ARG A 225 3.80 -7.88 1.31
CA ARG A 225 4.71 -8.81 2.01
C ARG A 225 4.20 -10.24 2.01
N GLN A 226 2.88 -10.45 2.13
CA GLN A 226 2.28 -11.78 2.06
C GLN A 226 2.36 -12.37 0.64
N LEU A 227 2.11 -11.58 -0.40
CA LEU A 227 2.27 -12.00 -1.79
C LEU A 227 3.71 -12.40 -2.09
N ASP A 228 4.67 -11.59 -1.68
CA ASP A 228 6.09 -11.87 -1.88
C ASP A 228 6.49 -13.17 -1.16
N GLN A 229 6.03 -13.38 0.07
CA GLN A 229 6.29 -14.61 0.80
C GLN A 229 5.72 -15.84 0.09
N LEU A 230 4.46 -15.79 -0.35
CA LEU A 230 3.81 -16.91 -1.03
C LEU A 230 4.47 -17.24 -2.37
N ARG A 231 4.80 -16.19 -3.15
CA ARG A 231 5.51 -16.36 -4.43
C ARG A 231 6.90 -16.94 -4.24
N CYS A 232 7.64 -16.45 -3.24
CA CYS A 232 8.95 -17.01 -2.91
C CYS A 232 8.86 -18.48 -2.50
N LEU A 233 7.92 -18.84 -1.60
CA LEU A 233 7.76 -20.23 -1.17
C LEU A 233 7.47 -21.16 -2.36
N ALA A 234 6.57 -20.75 -3.26
CA ALA A 234 6.23 -21.53 -4.45
C ALA A 234 7.41 -21.66 -5.44
N GLU A 235 8.23 -20.62 -5.59
CA GLU A 235 9.40 -20.64 -6.49
C GLU A 235 10.56 -21.49 -5.94
N TYR A 236 10.82 -21.42 -4.64
CA TYR A 236 12.04 -22.01 -4.04
C TYR A 236 11.87 -23.44 -3.53
N ASP A 237 10.66 -23.87 -3.11
CA ASP A 237 10.47 -25.24 -2.63
C ASP A 237 9.10 -25.82 -2.98
N SER A 238 8.89 -26.09 -4.26
CA SER A 238 7.68 -26.75 -4.80
C SER A 238 7.61 -28.25 -4.52
N ILE A 239 8.45 -28.79 -3.63
CA ILE A 239 8.53 -30.23 -3.36
C ILE A 239 8.28 -30.48 -1.88
N LYS A 240 7.18 -31.19 -1.59
CA LYS A 240 6.92 -31.73 -0.27
C LYS A 240 7.75 -32.99 -0.07
N ARG A 241 8.59 -33.00 0.97
CA ARG A 241 9.43 -34.14 1.33
C ARG A 241 8.91 -34.75 2.62
N CYS A 242 8.67 -36.06 2.63
CA CYS A 242 8.23 -36.77 3.81
C CYS A 242 9.00 -38.08 4.01
N VAL A 243 9.07 -38.50 5.28
CA VAL A 243 9.52 -39.84 5.67
C VAL A 243 8.33 -40.55 6.29
N SER A 244 7.90 -41.68 5.72
CA SER A 244 6.95 -42.60 6.33
C SER A 244 7.68 -43.76 6.99
N VAL A 245 7.17 -44.19 8.14
CA VAL A 245 7.70 -45.25 9.02
C VAL A 245 6.56 -46.13 9.49
#